data_AF-A0A5J4QV19-F1
#
_entry.id   AF-A0A5J4QV19-F1
#
_cell.length_a   1.000
_cell.length_b   1.000
_cell.length_c   1.000
_cell.angle_alpha   90.00
_cell.angle_beta   90.00
_cell.angle_gamma   90.00
#
_symmetry.space_group_name_H-M   'P 1'
#
loop_
_entity.id
_entity.type
_entity.pdbx_description
1 polymer ?
#
loop_
_entity_poly.entity_id
_entity_poly.type
_entity_poly.pdbx_seq_one_letter_code
_entity_poly.pdbx_strand_id
1 'polypeptide(L)' 'MNNNILANHTQKIATLCKKHKVKRLHAFGSVITDRFSNQSDIELVVDFKEIDLIDYADNYFDLQDYFREKSRFIGR' A
#
# COMPACT_ATOMS: atom_id res chain seq x y z
N MET A 1 9.20 16.88 -13.20
CA MET A 1 8.68 15.63 -13.78
C MET A 1 7.95 14.90 -12.67
N ASN A 2 6.67 14.53 -12.87
CA ASN A 2 5.92 13.78 -11.87
C ASN A 2 6.51 12.37 -11.76
N ASN A 3 7.38 12.13 -10.78
CA ASN A 3 7.93 10.82 -10.45
C ASN A 3 6.87 9.97 -9.75
N ASN A 4 5.82 9.59 -10.46
CA ASN A 4 4.80 8.72 -9.88
C ASN A 4 5.19 7.25 -10.04
N ILE A 5 6.04 6.75 -9.14
CA ILE A 5 6.47 5.34 -9.09
C ILE A 5 5.27 4.37 -9.07
N LEU A 6 4.12 4.79 -8.52
CA LEU A 6 2.91 3.98 -8.43
C LEU A 6 2.28 3.73 -9.82
N ALA A 7 2.50 4.61 -10.79
CA ALA A 7 2.01 4.44 -12.16
C ALA A 7 2.57 3.15 -12.79
N ASN A 8 3.86 2.87 -12.57
CA ASN A 8 4.53 1.68 -13.09
C ASN A 8 4.05 0.37 -12.45
N HIS A 9 3.41 0.45 -11.29
CA HIS A 9 2.92 -0.70 -10.52
C HIS A 9 1.40 -0.79 -10.47
N THR A 10 0.68 0.07 -11.19
CA THR A 10 -0.79 0.20 -11.07
C THR A 10 -1.52 -1.12 -11.30
N GLN A 11 -1.10 -1.94 -12.27
CA GLN A 11 -1.74 -3.23 -12.53
C GLN A 11 -1.50 -4.25 -11.40
N LYS A 12 -0.27 -4.29 -10.85
CA LYS A 12 0.08 -5.15 -9.71
C LYS A 12 -0.69 -4.72 -8.45
N ILE A 13 -0.75 -3.41 -8.18
CA ILE A 13 -1.51 -2.81 -7.08
C ILE A 13 -3.00 -3.12 -7.21
N ALA A 14 -3.57 -2.98 -8.41
CA ALA A 14 -4.98 -3.28 -8.65
C ALA A 14 -5.31 -4.77 -8.39
N THR A 15 -4.43 -5.68 -8.79
CA THR A 15 -4.58 -7.12 -8.51
C THR A 15 -4.57 -7.41 -7.02
N LEU A 16 -3.68 -6.76 -6.25
CA LEU A 16 -3.64 -6.90 -4.79
C LEU A 16 -4.87 -6.34 -4.13
N CYS A 17 -5.32 -5.17 -4.56
CA CYS A 17 -6.53 -4.56 -4.05
C CYS A 17 -7.73 -5.52 -4.23
N LYS A 18 -7.83 -6.17 -5.39
CA LYS A 18 -8.87 -7.19 -5.64
C LYS A 18 -8.71 -8.40 -4.71
N LYS A 19 -7.49 -8.94 -4.58
CA LYS A 19 -7.19 -10.10 -3.73
C LYS A 19 -7.56 -9.85 -2.26
N HIS A 20 -7.16 -8.71 -1.72
CA HIS A 20 -7.33 -8.34 -0.31
C HIS A 20 -8.63 -7.59 -0.02
N LYS A 21 -9.61 -7.67 -0.93
CA LYS A 21 -10.93 -7.02 -0.78
C LYS A 21 -10.84 -5.51 -0.47
N VAL A 22 -9.83 -4.82 -1.00
CA VAL A 22 -9.68 -3.37 -0.88
C VAL A 22 -10.77 -2.68 -1.73
N LYS A 23 -11.48 -1.75 -1.11
CA LYS A 23 -12.48 -0.88 -1.76
C LYS A 23 -11.82 0.33 -2.40
N ARG A 24 -10.92 1.00 -1.66
CA ARG A 24 -10.14 2.14 -2.13
C ARG A 24 -8.73 2.12 -1.56
N LEU A 25 -7.78 2.55 -2.37
CA LEU A 25 -6.39 2.76 -1.97
C LEU A 25 -6.01 4.19 -2.34
N HIS A 26 -5.53 4.97 -1.37
CA HIS A 26 -5.08 6.33 -1.57
C HIS A 26 -3.61 6.44 -1.23
N ALA A 27 -2.83 7.08 -2.10
CA ALA A 27 -1.46 7.49 -1.79
C ALA A 27 -1.45 8.94 -1.35
N PHE A 28 -0.63 9.26 -0.36
CA PHE A 28 -0.49 10.62 0.17
C PHE A 28 0.95 10.91 0.57
N GLY A 29 1.20 12.15 1.03
CA GLY A 29 2.52 12.57 1.45
C GLY A 29 3.51 12.73 0.31
N SER A 30 4.77 12.40 0.53
CA SER A 30 5.85 12.75 -0.40
C SER A 30 5.72 12.05 -1.76
N VAL A 31 5.16 10.83 -1.81
CA VAL A 31 5.05 9.98 -3.02
C VAL A 31 4.22 10.58 -4.16
N ILE A 32 3.32 11.52 -3.86
CA ILE A 32 2.50 12.23 -4.86
C ILE A 32 3.04 13.63 -5.19
N THR A 33 4.23 13.95 -4.72
CA THR A 33 4.89 15.25 -4.92
C THR A 33 6.23 15.09 -5.62
N ASP A 34 6.80 16.21 -6.03
CA ASP A 34 8.17 16.32 -6.56
C ASP A 34 9.26 16.10 -5.49
N ARG A 35 8.90 16.00 -4.21
CA ARG A 35 9.82 15.71 -3.10
C ARG A 35 10.08 14.22 -2.88
N PHE A 36 9.45 13.32 -3.64
CA PHE A 36 9.68 11.89 -3.51
C PHE A 36 11.11 11.51 -3.90
N SER A 37 11.76 10.73 -3.05
CA SER A 37 13.14 10.27 -3.23
C SER A 37 13.29 8.80 -2.86
N ASN A 38 14.47 8.23 -3.09
CA ASN A 38 14.79 6.87 -2.64
C ASN A 38 14.86 6.72 -1.10
N GLN A 39 14.84 7.83 -0.35
CA GLN A 39 14.79 7.83 1.12
C GLN A 39 13.36 8.03 1.64
N SER A 40 12.40 8.28 0.75
CA SER A 40 11.01 8.53 1.12
C SER A 40 10.25 7.23 1.32
N ASP A 41 9.42 7.18 2.36
CA ASP A 41 8.42 6.12 2.52
C ASP A 41 7.28 6.27 1.50
N ILE A 42 6.60 5.15 1.23
CA ILE A 42 5.35 5.13 0.46
C ILE A 42 4.19 5.04 1.45
N GLU A 43 3.45 6.13 1.61
CA GLU A 43 2.35 6.24 2.54
C GLU A 43 1.02 5.95 1.83
N LEU A 44 0.29 4.94 2.31
CA LEU A 44 -0.97 4.47 1.74
C LEU A 44 -2.07 4.43 2.80
N VAL A 45 -3.26 4.92 2.45
CA VAL A 45 -4.50 4.66 3.19
C VAL A 45 -5.29 3.61 2.45
N VAL A 46 -5.67 2.55 3.16
CA VAL A 46 -6.47 1.45 2.64
C VAL A 46 -7.86 1.50 3.26
N ASP A 47 -8.87 1.48 2.43
CA ASP A 47 -10.27 1.28 2.82
C ASP A 47 -10.74 -0.04 2.24
N PHE A 48 -11.15 -0.96 3.10
CA PHE A 48 -11.59 -2.28 2.70
C PHE A 48 -13.08 -2.32 2.36
N LYS A 49 -13.48 -3.33 1.60
CA LYS A 49 -14.90 -3.69 1.49
C LYS A 49 -15.39 -4.19 2.85
N GLU A 50 -16.69 -4.45 2.95
CA GLU A 50 -17.21 -5.19 4.09
C GLU A 50 -16.53 -6.56 4.15
N ILE A 51 -15.81 -6.79 5.25
CA ILE A 51 -15.10 -8.03 5.55
C ILE A 51 -15.49 -8.45 6.95
N ASP A 52 -15.65 -9.75 7.16
CA ASP A 52 -15.83 -10.28 8.49
C ASP A 52 -14.63 -9.92 9.36
N LEU A 53 -14.88 -9.57 10.61
CA LEU A 53 -13.84 -9.10 11.54
C LEU A 53 -12.70 -10.12 11.68
N ILE A 54 -13.02 -11.41 11.59
CA ILE A 54 -12.04 -12.50 11.66
C ILE A 54 -11.07 -12.51 10.48
N ASP A 55 -11.52 -12.11 9.29
CA ASP A 55 -10.71 -12.02 8.09
C ASP A 55 -9.93 -10.70 8.01
N TYR A 56 -10.37 -9.67 8.75
CA TYR A 56 -9.85 -8.31 8.60
C TYR A 56 -8.36 -8.21 8.94
N ALA A 57 -7.95 -8.82 10.06
CA ALA A 57 -6.57 -8.76 10.52
C ALA A 57 -5.63 -9.43 9.51
N ASP A 58 -5.96 -10.65 9.08
CA ASP A 58 -5.16 -11.40 8.11
C ASP A 58 -5.09 -10.66 6.76
N ASN A 59 -6.20 -10.12 6.27
CA ASN A 59 -6.20 -9.33 5.03
C ASN A 59 -5.33 -8.07 5.14
N TYR A 60 -5.36 -7.38 6.28
CA TYR A 60 -4.57 -6.19 6.50
C TYR A 60 -3.07 -6.52 6.57
N PHE A 61 -2.69 -7.52 7.36
CA PHE A 61 -1.28 -7.89 7.54
C PHE A 61 -0.69 -8.51 6.28
N ASP A 62 -1.43 -9.36 5.55
CA ASP A 62 -0.97 -9.89 4.26
C ASP A 62 -0.74 -8.76 3.23
N LEU A 63 -1.67 -7.79 3.16
CA LEU A 63 -1.53 -6.64 2.27
C LEU A 63 -0.33 -5.77 2.68
N GLN A 64 -0.17 -5.54 3.98
CA GLN A 64 0.96 -4.79 4.53
C GLN A 64 2.28 -5.49 4.19
N ASP A 65 2.40 -6.79 4.43
CA ASP A 65 3.61 -7.56 4.15
C ASP A 65 3.99 -7.51 2.68
N TYR A 66 3.00 -7.55 1.77
CA TYR A 66 3.24 -7.38 0.35
C TYR A 66 3.90 -6.03 0.01
N PHE A 67 3.43 -4.95 0.62
CA PHE A 67 4.04 -3.63 0.44
C PHE A 67 5.37 -3.49 1.20
N ARG A 68 5.56 -4.26 2.28
CA ARG A 68 6.72 -4.17 3.19
C ARG A 68 7.90 -5.04 2.78
N GLU A 69 7.84 -5.79 1.68
CA GLU A 69 8.91 -6.69 1.20
C GLU A 69 10.21 -5.97 0.72
N LYS A 70 10.56 -4.80 1.30
CA LYS A 70 11.89 -4.17 1.29
C LYS A 70 12.29 -3.36 2.54
N SER A 71 11.68 -3.55 3.72
CA SER A 71 12.08 -2.79 4.92
C SER A 71 12.05 -3.60 6.23
N ARG A 72 13.20 -3.61 6.92
CA ARG A 72 13.48 -4.28 8.22
C ARG A 72 12.53 -3.79 9.32
N PHE A 73 11.99 -4.73 10.10
CA PHE A 73 11.31 -4.44 11.35
C PHE A 73 12.33 -4.40 12.51
N ILE A 74 12.30 -3.34 13.32
CA ILE A 74 12.81 -3.35 14.70
C ILE A 74 11.56 -3.24 15.58
N GLY A 75 11.18 -4.35 16.20
CA GLY A 75 10.10 -4.38 17.19
C GLY A 75 10.61 -3.99 18.57
N ARG A 76 9.75 -3.33 19.34
CA ARG A 76 9.60 -3.68 20.75
C ARG A 76 8.39 -4.59 20.87
#